data_AF-A0A7S4W529-F1
#
_entry.id   AF-A0A7S4W529-F1
#
_cell.length_a   1.000
_cell.length_b   1.000
_cell.length_c   1.000
_cell.angle_alpha   90.00
_cell.angle_beta   90.00
_cell.angle_gamma   90.00
#
_symmetry.space_group_name_H-M   'P 1'
#
loop_
_entity.id
_entity.type
_entity.pdbx_description
1 polymer ?
#
loop_
_entity_poly.entity_id
_entity_poly.type
_entity_poly.pdbx_seq_one_letter_code
_entity_poly.pdbx_strand_id
1 'polypeptide(L)'
;VQAPVGFWDPLGFSSDGDQDAFRRRRETEIKHGRISMLATMGYITPELAGKFPGYLSPSLGIKYEDIPNGLAAISKVPLAGWFQIVLYCLYCEASGLGFGYFEESTKGEPGDLGFKPPLLAT
;
A
#
# COMPACT_ATOMS: atom_id res chain seq x y z
N VAL A 1 -10.92 18.89 -8.10
CA VAL A 1 -11.48 19.50 -6.87
C VAL A 1 -12.82 18.85 -6.59
N GLN A 2 -13.09 18.45 -5.34
CA GLN A 2 -14.31 17.70 -4.98
C GLN A 2 -15.07 18.44 -3.86
N ALA A 3 -16.40 18.44 -3.91
CA ALA A 3 -17.25 18.91 -2.81
C ALA A 3 -17.19 17.90 -1.63
N PRO A 4 -17.35 18.30 -0.35
CA PRO A 4 -17.86 19.59 0.16
C PRO A 4 -16.81 20.67 0.47
N VAL A 5 -15.52 20.32 0.51
CA VAL A 5 -14.45 21.22 0.99
C VAL A 5 -13.71 21.96 -0.12
N GLY A 6 -13.96 21.63 -1.39
CA GLY A 6 -13.30 22.32 -2.50
C GLY A 6 -11.79 22.10 -2.49
N PHE A 7 -11.02 23.16 -2.75
CA PHE A 7 -9.56 23.13 -2.67
C PHE A 7 -9.12 23.32 -1.21
N TRP A 8 -8.71 22.22 -0.59
CA TRP A 8 -8.39 22.18 0.84
C TRP A 8 -6.87 22.22 1.07
N ASP A 9 -6.34 23.41 1.33
CA ASP A 9 -4.94 23.61 1.74
C ASP A 9 -4.83 24.68 2.85
N PRO A 10 -5.17 24.35 4.11
CA PRO A 10 -5.09 25.30 5.22
C PRO A 10 -3.65 25.63 5.66
N LEU A 11 -2.65 24.85 5.23
CA LEU A 11 -1.25 24.98 5.63
C LEU A 11 -0.35 25.54 4.51
N GLY A 12 -0.91 25.88 3.34
CA GLY A 12 -0.19 26.50 2.24
C GLY A 12 0.87 25.60 1.59
N PHE A 13 0.75 24.28 1.70
CA PHE A 13 1.75 23.37 1.12
C PHE A 13 1.75 23.39 -0.42
N SER A 14 0.77 24.02 -1.05
CA SER A 14 0.69 24.23 -2.49
C SER A 14 1.08 25.64 -2.96
N SER A 15 1.35 26.60 -2.06
CA SER A 15 1.62 28.00 -2.43
C SER A 15 3.02 28.28 -2.95
N ASP A 16 3.95 27.35 -2.79
CA ASP A 16 5.37 27.52 -3.15
C ASP A 16 5.62 27.50 -4.67
N GLY A 17 4.61 27.17 -5.49
CA GLY A 17 4.69 27.20 -6.96
C GLY A 17 5.54 26.10 -7.60
N ASP A 18 6.19 25.24 -6.80
CA ASP A 18 6.97 24.11 -7.29
C ASP A 18 6.07 22.94 -7.70
N GLN A 19 5.95 22.74 -9.01
CA GLN A 19 5.15 21.67 -9.61
C GLN A 19 5.72 20.27 -9.32
N ASP A 20 7.03 20.13 -9.15
CA ASP A 20 7.66 18.84 -8.88
C ASP A 20 7.40 18.39 -7.44
N ALA A 21 7.50 19.33 -6.48
CA ALA A 21 7.09 19.08 -5.10
C ALA A 21 5.59 18.75 -5.00
N PHE A 22 4.74 19.45 -5.75
CA PHE A 22 3.32 19.14 -5.80
C PHE A 22 3.06 17.73 -6.37
N ARG A 23 3.71 17.37 -7.48
CA ARG A 23 3.60 16.03 -8.09
C ARG A 23 3.99 14.93 -7.10
N ARG A 24 5.13 15.09 -6.41
CA ARG A 24 5.59 14.15 -5.37
C ARG A 24 4.58 14.00 -4.22
N ARG A 25 3.97 15.10 -3.76
CA ARG A 25 2.95 15.07 -2.71
C ARG A 25 1.72 14.29 -3.16
N ARG A 26 1.28 14.47 -4.42
CA ARG A 26 0.17 13.71 -5.03
C ARG A 26 0.48 12.21 -5.15
N GLU A 27 1.68 11.85 -5.59
CA GLU A 27 2.11 10.44 -5.62
C GLU A 27 2.11 9.82 -4.22
N THR A 28 2.57 10.57 -3.22
CA THR A 28 2.59 10.14 -1.83
C THR A 28 1.17 9.93 -1.30
N GLU A 29 0.24 10.84 -1.59
CA GLU A 29 -1.18 10.73 -1.26
C GLU A 29 -1.79 9.44 -1.84
N ILE A 30 -1.53 9.15 -3.11
CA ILE A 30 -2.04 7.95 -3.79
C ILE A 30 -1.45 6.66 -3.19
N LYS A 31 -0.13 6.63 -2.89
CA LYS A 31 0.52 5.48 -2.24
C LYS A 31 -0.10 5.18 -0.87
N HIS A 32 -0.28 6.21 -0.03
CA HIS A 32 -0.92 6.06 1.28
C HIS A 32 -2.39 5.64 1.17
N GLY A 33 -3.12 6.20 0.19
CA GLY A 33 -4.51 5.82 -0.08
C GLY A 33 -4.65 4.34 -0.44
N ARG A 34 -3.81 3.83 -1.35
CA ARG A 34 -3.81 2.41 -1.75
C ARG A 34 -3.52 1.47 -0.57
N ILE A 35 -2.52 1.80 0.25
CA ILE A 35 -2.21 1.04 1.46
C ILE A 35 -3.39 1.04 2.43
N SER A 36 -4.03 2.19 2.63
CA SER A 36 -5.16 2.34 3.55
C SER A 36 -6.40 1.56 3.09
N MET A 37 -6.68 1.52 1.79
CA MET A 37 -7.78 0.71 1.22
C MET A 37 -7.58 -0.78 1.51
N LEU A 38 -6.37 -1.29 1.24
CA LEU A 38 -6.02 -2.69 1.50
C LEU A 38 -6.00 -3.00 3.00
N ALA A 39 -5.48 -2.10 3.83
CA ALA A 39 -5.46 -2.26 5.28
C ALA A 39 -6.87 -2.31 5.88
N THR A 40 -7.77 -1.44 5.44
CA THR A 40 -9.17 -1.41 5.92
C THR A 40 -9.90 -2.70 5.55
N MET A 41 -9.77 -3.15 4.30
CA MET A 41 -10.37 -4.41 3.85
C MET A 41 -9.75 -5.63 4.58
N GLY A 42 -8.43 -5.62 4.76
CA GLY A 42 -7.70 -6.67 5.48
C GLY A 42 -8.01 -6.75 6.97
N TYR A 43 -8.43 -5.63 7.59
CA TYR A 43 -8.88 -5.60 8.97
C TYR A 43 -10.32 -6.14 9.11
N ILE A 44 -11.21 -5.80 8.17
CA ILE A 44 -12.63 -6.17 8.23
C ILE A 44 -12.85 -7.64 7.82
N THR A 45 -12.14 -8.12 6.80
CA THR A 45 -12.38 -9.46 6.21
C THR A 45 -12.24 -10.61 7.22
N PRO A 46 -11.21 -10.66 8.09
CA PRO A 46 -11.05 -11.74 9.08
C PRO A 46 -12.13 -11.74 10.16
N GLU A 47 -12.75 -10.59 10.45
CA GLU A 47 -13.88 -10.47 11.40
C GLU A 47 -15.19 -10.94 10.76
N LEU A 48 -15.42 -10.61 9.47
CA LEU A 48 -16.69 -10.84 8.80
C LEU A 48 -16.79 -12.20 8.09
N ALA A 49 -15.75 -12.60 7.36
CA ALA A 49 -15.73 -13.80 6.53
C ALA A 49 -15.13 -15.03 7.23
N GLY A 50 -14.60 -14.84 8.44
CA GLY A 50 -13.81 -15.84 9.14
C GLY A 50 -12.38 -15.94 8.60
N LYS A 51 -11.55 -16.71 9.31
CA LYS A 51 -10.14 -16.88 8.98
C LYS A 51 -9.98 -18.07 8.04
N PHE A 52 -9.01 -17.98 7.12
CA PHE A 52 -8.76 -19.05 6.17
C PHE A 52 -8.42 -20.37 6.89
N PRO A 53 -9.01 -21.50 6.49
CA PRO A 53 -8.66 -22.80 7.05
C PRO A 53 -7.25 -23.19 6.59
N GLY A 54 -6.31 -23.31 7.53
CA GLY A 54 -4.93 -23.71 7.24
C GLY A 54 -3.90 -23.32 8.30
N TYR A 55 -2.63 -23.56 7.98
CA TYR A 55 -1.49 -23.20 8.82
C TYR A 55 -0.77 -21.98 8.24
N LEU A 56 -0.49 -20.99 9.11
CA LEU A 56 0.37 -19.86 8.79
C LEU A 56 1.83 -20.30 8.63
N SER A 57 2.25 -21.30 9.41
CA SER A 57 3.57 -21.89 9.33
C SER A 57 3.50 -23.38 9.69
N PRO A 58 3.70 -24.30 8.72
CA PRO A 58 3.71 -25.74 8.97
C PRO A 58 4.81 -26.16 9.96
N SER A 59 5.90 -25.40 10.06
CA SER A 59 7.03 -25.69 10.96
C SER A 59 6.81 -25.24 12.41
N LEU A 60 5.86 -24.33 12.67
CA LEU A 60 5.52 -23.85 14.01
C LEU A 60 4.13 -24.29 14.49
N GLY A 61 3.35 -24.98 13.64
CA GLY A 61 2.02 -25.48 13.98
C GLY A 61 0.95 -24.41 14.21
N ILE A 62 1.23 -23.15 13.84
CA ILE A 62 0.33 -22.01 14.08
C ILE A 62 -0.76 -22.02 13.00
N LYS A 63 -2.02 -22.16 13.42
CA LYS A 63 -3.18 -22.05 12.54
C LYS A 63 -3.56 -20.58 12.36
N TYR A 64 -4.16 -20.24 11.22
CA TYR A 64 -4.69 -18.90 11.01
C TYR A 64 -5.74 -18.53 12.07
N GLU A 65 -6.51 -19.51 12.56
CA GLU A 65 -7.53 -19.35 13.61
C GLU A 65 -6.99 -18.74 14.90
N ASP A 66 -5.75 -19.05 15.28
CA ASP A 66 -5.12 -18.64 16.54
C ASP A 66 -4.56 -17.20 16.50
N ILE A 67 -4.64 -16.53 15.35
CA ILE A 67 -4.12 -15.17 15.17
C ILE A 67 -5.20 -14.16 15.56
N PRO A 68 -5.12 -13.48 16.72
CA PRO A 68 -6.09 -12.45 17.07
C PRO A 68 -6.03 -11.28 16.08
N ASN A 69 -7.17 -10.64 15.81
CA ASN A 69 -7.21 -9.51 14.88
C ASN A 69 -6.53 -8.25 15.46
N GLY A 70 -6.10 -7.35 14.57
CA GLY A 70 -5.47 -6.08 14.92
C GLY A 70 -4.02 -6.21 15.40
N LEU A 71 -3.63 -5.32 16.33
CA LEU A 71 -2.23 -5.18 16.78
C LEU A 71 -1.65 -6.46 17.41
N ALA A 72 -2.51 -7.32 17.96
CA ALA A 72 -2.08 -8.58 18.54
C ALA A 72 -1.62 -9.61 17.48
N ALA A 73 -2.10 -9.49 16.23
CA ALA A 73 -1.64 -10.32 15.11
C ALA A 73 -0.14 -10.15 14.83
N ILE A 74 0.38 -8.93 14.99
CA ILE A 74 1.77 -8.57 14.66
C ILE A 74 2.76 -9.42 15.46
N SER A 75 2.44 -9.72 16.72
CA SER A 75 3.27 -10.52 17.63
C SER A 75 3.22 -12.04 17.37
N LYS A 76 2.21 -12.52 16.62
CA LYS A 76 1.99 -13.95 16.35
C LYS A 76 2.54 -14.40 15.00
N VAL A 77 2.77 -13.46 14.09
CA VAL A 77 3.38 -13.75 12.79
C VAL A 77 4.89 -13.96 12.99
N PRO A 78 5.46 -15.09 12.54
CA PRO A 78 6.89 -15.37 12.69
C PRO A 78 7.73 -14.36 11.89
N LEU A 79 8.90 -14.01 12.42
CA LEU A 79 9.84 -13.06 11.80
C LEU A 79 10.22 -13.43 10.34
N ALA A 80 10.29 -14.72 10.03
CA ALA A 80 10.54 -15.19 8.67
C ALA A 80 9.44 -14.77 7.68
N GLY A 81 8.18 -14.74 8.11
CA GLY A 81 7.06 -14.25 7.29
C GLY A 81 7.13 -12.74 7.08
N TRP A 82 7.45 -11.99 8.14
CA TRP A 82 7.70 -10.54 8.03
C TRP A 82 8.84 -10.21 7.06
N PHE A 83 9.93 -10.97 7.10
CA PHE A 83 11.06 -10.76 6.18
C PHE A 83 10.65 -10.96 4.71
N GLN A 84 9.86 -11.98 4.41
CA GLN A 84 9.33 -12.22 3.06
C GLN A 84 8.44 -11.06 2.57
N ILE A 85 7.56 -10.56 3.45
CA ILE A 85 6.68 -9.44 3.14
C ILE A 85 7.50 -8.18 2.85
N VAL A 86 8.44 -7.83 3.72
CA VAL A 86 9.29 -6.64 3.54
C VAL A 86 10.14 -6.75 2.29
N LEU A 87 10.72 -7.92 2.02
CA LEU A 87 11.51 -8.14 0.80
C LEU A 87 10.66 -7.99 -0.45
N TYR A 88 9.43 -8.53 -0.46
CA TYR A 88 8.52 -8.37 -1.57
C TYR A 88 8.08 -6.91 -1.77
N CYS A 89 7.72 -6.20 -0.68
CA CYS A 89 7.40 -4.78 -0.74
C CYS A 89 8.58 -3.96 -1.29
N LEU A 90 9.81 -4.25 -0.83
CA LEU A 90 11.01 -3.60 -1.33
C LEU A 90 11.23 -3.88 -2.81
N TYR A 91 11.02 -5.11 -3.27
CA TYR A 91 11.10 -5.44 -4.69
C TYR A 91 10.04 -4.68 -5.52
N CYS A 92 8.80 -4.59 -5.05
CA CYS A 92 7.74 -3.83 -5.72
C CYS A 92 8.00 -2.31 -5.75
N GLU A 93 8.56 -1.75 -4.67
CA GLU A 93 8.95 -0.34 -4.67
C GLU A 93 10.17 -0.10 -5.57
N ALA A 94 11.14 -1.01 -5.57
CA ALA A 94 12.32 -0.92 -6.42
C ALA A 94 11.96 -1.07 -7.91
N SER A 95 11.03 -1.94 -8.27
CA SER A 95 10.57 -2.08 -9.66
C SER A 95 9.71 -0.90 -10.11
N GLY A 96 8.86 -0.36 -9.23
CA GLY A 96 8.05 0.84 -9.51
C GLY A 96 8.85 2.15 -9.57
N LEU A 97 10.02 2.21 -8.92
CA LEU A 97 10.95 3.35 -8.96
C LEU A 97 12.18 3.10 -9.84
N GLY A 98 12.22 1.98 -10.58
CA GLY A 98 13.30 1.67 -11.52
C GLY A 98 14.69 1.57 -10.88
N PHE A 99 14.86 0.82 -9.77
CA PHE A 99 16.18 0.54 -9.16
C PHE A 99 17.12 1.77 -9.04
N GLY A 100 16.58 2.95 -8.70
CA GLY A 100 17.37 4.17 -8.53
C GLY A 100 17.52 5.06 -9.76
N TYR A 101 16.86 4.77 -10.88
CA TYR A 101 16.72 5.71 -11.99
C TYR A 101 15.60 6.72 -11.68
N PHE A 102 15.95 7.77 -10.94
CA PHE A 102 15.10 8.93 -10.63
C PHE A 102 14.60 9.72 -11.85
N GLU A 103 14.90 9.30 -13.08
CA GLU A 103 14.87 10.17 -14.26
C GLU A 103 13.60 10.02 -15.13
N GLU A 104 12.83 8.93 -14.99
CA GLU A 104 11.71 8.63 -15.91
C GLU A 104 10.33 8.53 -15.24
N SER A 105 10.19 8.87 -13.95
CA SER A 105 8.86 9.00 -13.31
C SER A 105 8.17 10.34 -13.63
N THR A 106 8.81 11.20 -14.44
CA THR A 106 8.36 12.56 -14.73
C THR A 106 7.43 12.66 -15.95
N LYS A 107 7.22 11.58 -16.72
CA LYS A 107 6.43 11.60 -17.97
C LYS A 107 5.00 11.05 -17.85
N GLY A 108 4.63 10.43 -16.73
CA GLY A 108 3.30 9.84 -16.51
C GLY A 108 2.43 10.64 -15.53
N GLU A 109 1.12 10.34 -15.48
CA GLU A 109 0.24 10.88 -14.44
C GLU A 109 0.63 10.31 -13.06
N PRO A 110 0.56 11.11 -11.97
CA PRO A 110 0.87 10.64 -10.63
C PRO A 110 0.17 9.33 -10.26
N GLY A 111 0.94 8.27 -9.98
CA GLY A 111 0.40 6.97 -9.59
C GLY A 111 0.13 5.98 -10.73
N ASP A 112 0.41 6.35 -11.99
CA ASP A 112 0.45 5.42 -13.11
C ASP A 112 1.79 4.69 -13.15
N LEU A 113 1.76 3.40 -12.82
CA LEU A 113 2.93 2.50 -12.84
C LEU A 113 2.88 1.51 -14.01
N GLY A 114 2.01 1.74 -15.00
CA GLY A 114 1.82 0.83 -16.14
C GLY A 114 1.17 -0.51 -15.78
N PHE A 115 0.72 -0.68 -14.52
CA PHE A 115 0.02 -1.88 -14.07
C PHE A 115 -1.38 -1.92 -14.67
N LYS A 116 -1.53 -2.66 -15.77
CA LYS A 116 -2.81 -2.88 -16.45
C LYS A 116 -3.24 -4.33 -16.20
N PRO A 117 -4.21 -4.58 -15.31
CA PRO A 117 -4.75 -5.91 -15.15
C PRO A 117 -5.41 -6.33 -16.48
N PRO A 118 -5.35 -7.62 -16.84
CA PRO A 118 -5.81 -8.12 -18.14
C PRO A 118 -7.31 -7.87 -18.42
N LEU A 119 -8.08 -7.51 -17.38
CA LEU A 119 -9.52 -7.22 -17.48
C LEU A 119 -9.85 -5.73 -17.68
N LEU A 120 -8.85 -4.82 -17.58
CA LEU A 120 -9.05 -3.36 -17.75
C LEU A 120 -8.10 -2.77 -18.81
N ALA A 121 -7.44 -3.62 -19.59
CA ALA A 121 -6.52 -3.26 -20.67
C ALA A 121 -7.23 -3.32 -22.04
N THR A 122 -8.28 -2.51 -22.21
CA THR A 122 -8.97 -2.24 -23.49
C THR A 122 -9.17 -0.75 -23.61
#